data_AF-A0A3M2EDC0-F1
#
_entry.id   AF-A0A3M2EDC0-F1
#
_cell.length_a   1.000
_cell.length_b   1.000
_cell.length_c   1.000
_cell.angle_alpha   90.00
_cell.angle_beta   90.00
_cell.angle_gamma   90.00
#
_symmetry.space_group_name_H-M   'P 1'
#
loop_
_entity.id
_entity.type
_entity.pdbx_description
1 polymer ?
#
loop_
_entity_poly.entity_id
_entity_poly.type
_entity_poly.pdbx_seq_one_letter_code
_entity_poly.pdbx_strand_id
1 'polypeptide(L)' 'MAELAYHLEMPEHWSQAAVFASPHSGRYYPPDLLRRSILDPLAMRSSEDAFVDLLFDAVPRLGA' A
#
# COMPACT_ATOMS: atom_id res chain seq x y z
N MET A 1 12.69 -13.09 1.96
CA MET A 1 12.17 -12.45 3.19
C MET A 1 10.67 -12.37 3.03
N ALA A 2 9.89 -12.71 4.04
CA ALA A 2 8.43 -12.58 3.96
C ALA A 2 8.09 -11.09 3.96
N GLU A 3 7.38 -10.64 2.93
CA GLU A 3 6.89 -9.27 2.83
C GLU A 3 5.74 -9.08 3.82
N LEU A 4 5.74 -7.97 4.55
CA LEU A 4 4.68 -7.70 5.53
C LEU A 4 3.35 -7.48 4.80
N ALA A 5 2.24 -7.85 5.44
CA ALA A 5 0.91 -7.65 4.87
C ALA A 5 0.53 -6.16 4.72
N TYR A 6 1.23 -5.26 5.42
CA TYR A 6 1.04 -3.82 5.39
C TYR A 6 2.31 -3.08 5.81
N HIS A 7 2.36 -1.79 5.47
CA HIS A 7 3.30 -0.83 6.01
C HIS A 7 2.57 0.06 7.03
N LEU A 8 3.23 0.37 8.14
CA LEU A 8 2.72 1.30 9.14
C LEU A 8 3.77 2.38 9.38
N GLU A 9 3.39 3.61 9.06
CA GLU A 9 4.17 4.80 9.37
C GLU A 9 3.46 5.59 10.45
N MET A 10 4.22 6.05 11.44
CA MET A 10 3.70 6.78 12.58
C MET A 10 4.34 8.17 12.57
N PRO A 11 3.58 9.24 12.86
CA PRO A 11 4.17 10.56 12.99
C PRO A 11 5.14 10.58 14.19
N GLU A 12 6.20 11.38 14.09
CA GLU A 12 7.10 11.63 15.23
C GLU A 12 6.34 12.34 16.37
N HIS A 13 5.41 13.22 16.01
CA HIS A 13 4.56 13.97 16.93
C HIS A 13 3.11 13.99 16.44
N TRP A 14 2.20 13.49 17.27
CA TRP A 14 0.77 13.53 16.99
C TRP A 14 0.24 14.94 17.10
N SER A 15 -0.16 15.54 15.98
CA SER A 15 -0.75 16.88 15.93
C SER A 15 -2.05 16.95 15.13
N GLN A 16 -2.45 15.86 14.48
CA GLN A 16 -3.70 15.71 13.76
C GLN A 16 -4.57 14.64 14.40
N ALA A 17 -5.89 14.79 14.27
CA ALA A 17 -6.87 13.79 14.70
C ALA A 17 -7.40 12.99 13.49
N ALA A 18 -6.50 12.49 12.65
CA ALA A 18 -6.82 11.76 11.43
C ALA A 18 -5.95 10.50 11.31
N VAL A 19 -6.51 9.46 10.71
CA VAL A 19 -5.79 8.23 10.34
C VAL A 19 -5.98 8.02 8.85
N PHE A 20 -4.87 7.81 8.13
CA PHE A 20 -4.87 7.59 6.69
C PHE A 20 -4.59 6.11 6.41
N ALA A 21 -5.33 5.54 5.46
CA ALA A 21 -5.16 4.16 5.04
C ALA A 21 -5.17 4.07 3.52
N SER A 22 -4.26 3.26 2.96
CA SER A 22 -4.19 2.96 1.54
C SER A 22 -4.21 1.44 1.32
N PRO A 23 -5.40 0.80 1.42
CA PRO A 23 -5.52 -0.67 1.40
C PRO A 23 -5.28 -1.30 0.02
N HIS A 24 -5.32 -0.52 -1.07
CA HIS A 24 -5.31 -1.03 -2.45
C HIS A 24 -4.13 -0.53 -3.31
N SER A 25 -3.18 0.20 -2.75
CA SER A 25 -1.98 0.68 -3.47
C SER A 25 -0.83 -0.33 -3.51
N GLY A 26 -0.98 -1.45 -2.78
CA GLY A 26 -0.02 -2.55 -2.76
C GLY A 26 0.12 -3.21 -4.13
N ARG A 27 1.36 -3.46 -4.53
CA ARG A 27 1.72 -4.02 -5.86
C ARG A 27 2.50 -5.34 -5.78
N TYR A 28 2.53 -5.95 -4.60
CA TYR A 28 3.13 -7.26 -4.39
C TYR A 28 2.11 -8.36 -4.64
N TYR A 29 2.37 -9.17 -5.66
CA TYR A 29 1.58 -10.36 -5.95
C TYR A 29 2.43 -11.60 -5.61
N PRO A 30 2.08 -12.38 -4.58
CA PRO A 30 2.81 -13.59 -4.23
C PRO A 30 2.93 -14.54 -5.44
N PRO A 31 4.06 -15.24 -5.64
CA PRO A 31 4.23 -16.15 -6.79
C PRO A 31 3.14 -17.22 -6.89
N ASP A 32 2.65 -17.72 -5.76
CA ASP A 32 1.54 -18.68 -5.72
C ASP A 32 0.21 -18.10 -6.23
N LEU A 33 -0.03 -16.81 -6.00
CA LEU A 33 -1.20 -16.10 -6.54
C LEU A 33 -1.07 -15.96 -8.05
N LEU A 34 0.09 -15.52 -8.54
CA LEU A 34 0.34 -15.34 -9.98
C LEU A 34 0.18 -16.65 -10.76
N ARG A 35 0.66 -17.78 -10.21
CA ARG A 35 0.51 -19.12 -10.84
C ARG A 35 -0.94 -19.60 -10.92
N ARG A 36 -1.82 -19.12 -10.04
CA ARG A 36 -3.23 -19.52 -9.96
C ARG A 36 -4.17 -18.56 -10.68
N SER A 37 -3.68 -17.38 -11.05
CA SER A 37 -4.47 -16.37 -11.75
C SER A 37 -4.52 -16.64 -13.24
N ILE A 38 -5.64 -16.32 -13.87
CA ILE A 38 -5.77 -16.27 -15.33
C ILE A 38 -5.20 -14.95 -15.91
N LEU A 39 -4.94 -13.96 -15.04
CA LEU A 39 -4.42 -12.66 -15.42
C LEU A 39 -2.89 -12.70 -15.41
N ASP A 40 -2.28 -12.11 -16.43
CA ASP A 40 -0.85 -11.87 -16.43
C ASP A 40 -0.46 -10.78 -15.40
N PRO A 41 0.84 -10.64 -15.06
CA PRO A 41 1.29 -9.68 -14.07
C PRO A 41 0.94 -8.22 -14.38
N LEU A 42 0.78 -7.84 -15.65
CA LEU A 42 0.42 -6.48 -16.02
C LEU A 42 -1.08 -6.24 -15.85
N ALA A 43 -1.91 -7.20 -16.25
CA ALA A 43 -3.36 -7.15 -16.10
C ALA A 43 -3.79 -7.12 -14.62
N MET A 44 -3.08 -7.85 -13.74
CA MET A 44 -3.31 -7.79 -12.29
C MET A 44 -3.23 -6.34 -11.76
N ARG A 45 -2.34 -5.51 -12.31
CA ARG A 45 -2.15 -4.13 -11.84
C ARG A 45 -3.35 -3.22 -12.07
N SER A 46 -4.30 -3.62 -12.91
CA SER A 46 -5.54 -2.87 -13.10
C SER A 46 -6.42 -2.83 -11.84
N SER A 47 -6.20 -3.73 -10.87
CA SER A 47 -6.90 -3.70 -9.58
C SER A 47 -6.24 -2.80 -8.53
N GLU A 48 -5.09 -2.19 -8.83
CA GLU A 48 -4.37 -1.31 -7.90
C GLU A 48 -5.02 0.08 -7.86
N ASP A 49 -5.20 0.63 -6.66
CA ASP A 49 -5.29 2.08 -6.44
C ASP A 49 -3.87 2.65 -6.53
N ALA A 50 -3.32 2.62 -7.74
CA ALA A 50 -1.91 2.80 -7.98
C ALA A 50 -1.42 4.16 -7.44
N PHE A 51 -0.33 4.12 -6.67
CA PHE A 51 0.39 5.28 -6.14
C PHE A 51 -0.36 6.11 -5.09
N VAL A 52 -1.50 5.65 -4.56
CA VAL A 52 -2.19 6.35 -3.46
C VAL A 52 -1.35 6.36 -2.17
N ASP A 53 -0.54 5.33 -1.95
CA ASP A 53 0.51 5.30 -0.92
C ASP A 53 1.46 6.51 -1.07
N LEU A 54 1.97 6.76 -2.28
CA LEU A 54 2.88 7.87 -2.54
C LEU A 54 2.19 9.23 -2.40
N LEU A 55 0.91 9.30 -2.73
CA LEU A 55 0.10 10.52 -2.54
C LEU A 55 0.01 10.91 -1.05
N PHE A 56 0.06 9.92 -0.15
CA PHE A 56 -0.01 10.10 1.30
C PHE A 56 1.36 10.04 2.02
N ASP A 57 2.49 9.90 1.33
CA ASP A 57 3.83 9.78 1.95
C ASP A 57 4.18 10.95 2.90
N ALA A 58 3.58 12.12 2.69
CA ALA A 58 3.80 13.28 3.56
C ALA A 58 3.01 13.24 4.88
N VAL A 59 2.00 12.37 5.01
CA VAL A 59 1.06 12.34 6.14
C VAL A 59 1.76 12.23 7.50
N PRO A 60 2.72 11.31 7.72
CA PRO A 60 3.46 11.23 8.99
C PRO A 60 4.19 12.52 9.35
N ARG A 61 4.72 13.23 8.35
CA ARG A 61 5.42 14.52 8.56
C ARG A 61 4.45 15.66 8.91
N LEU A 62 3.17 15.51 8.58
CA LEU A 62 2.11 16.47 8.91
C LEU A 62 1.40 16.15 10.24
N GLY A 63 1.79 15.06 10.92
CA GLY A 63 1.36 14.72 12.27
C GLY A 63 0.16 13.80 12.39
N ALA A 64 -0.19 13.08 11.31
CA ALA A 64 -1.18 12.00 11.25
C ALA A 64 -0.52 10.68 10.81
#